data_AF-A0A9E5FE70-F1
#
_entry.id   AF-A0A9E5FE70-F1
#
_cell.length_a   1.000
_cell.length_b   1.000
_cell.length_c   1.000
_cell.angle_alpha   90.00
_cell.angle_beta   90.00
_cell.angle_gamma   90.00
#
_symmetry.space_group_name_H-M   'P 1'
#
loop_
_entity.id
_entity.type
_entity.pdbx_description
1 polymer ?
#
loop_
_entity_poly.entity_id
_entity_poly.type
_entity_poly.pdbx_seq_one_letter_code
_entity_poly.pdbx_strand_id
1 'polypeptide(L)'
;MTRGPGDPRLAAWWHANPLPGLLRHAESCGSGVRVAMLDTGVDIPLLASRHPGSAILYEATPGTVPAAHGTLVADILLKMAPAIELTVIDLFAGRGTTNPERLIHYLK
;
A
#
# COMPACT_ATOMS: atom_id res chain seq x y z
N MET A 1 -22.74 -11.71 -15.68
CA MET A 1 -21.78 -12.66 -15.09
C MET A 1 -21.80 -12.49 -13.58
N THR A 2 -22.59 -13.29 -12.88
CA THR A 2 -22.72 -13.28 -11.42
C THR A 2 -21.64 -14.18 -10.82
N ARG A 3 -20.64 -13.58 -10.15
CA ARG A 3 -19.64 -14.31 -9.36
C ARG A 3 -20.31 -14.81 -8.09
N GLY A 4 -20.60 -16.12 -8.04
CA GLY A 4 -21.04 -16.79 -6.82
C GLY A 4 -19.89 -16.95 -5.81
N PRO A 5 -20.21 -17.26 -4.54
CA PRO A 5 -19.21 -17.46 -3.49
C PRO A 5 -18.39 -18.72 -3.79
N GLY A 6 -17.07 -18.55 -3.97
CA GLY A 6 -16.12 -19.64 -4.12
C GLY A 6 -15.75 -19.97 -5.58
N ASP A 7 -15.07 -19.06 -6.27
CA ASP A 7 -14.39 -19.43 -7.52
C ASP A 7 -13.29 -20.46 -7.19
N PRO A 8 -13.42 -21.72 -7.66
CA PRO A 8 -12.44 -22.77 -7.36
C PRO A 8 -11.05 -22.44 -7.88
N ARG A 9 -10.92 -21.52 -8.85
CA ARG A 9 -9.62 -21.05 -9.35
C ARG A 9 -8.88 -20.20 -8.33
N LEU A 10 -9.58 -19.38 -7.54
CA LEU A 10 -8.95 -18.58 -6.48
C LEU A 10 -8.45 -19.47 -5.34
N ALA A 11 -9.23 -20.49 -4.96
CA ALA A 11 -8.83 -21.47 -3.96
C ALA A 11 -7.63 -22.31 -4.44
N ALA A 12 -7.66 -22.80 -5.67
CA ALA A 12 -6.54 -23.53 -6.27
C ALA A 12 -5.26 -22.68 -6.35
N TRP A 13 -5.39 -21.41 -6.77
CA TRP A 13 -4.27 -20.48 -6.78
C TRP A 13 -3.71 -20.24 -5.37
N TRP A 14 -4.58 -20.03 -4.36
CA TRP A 14 -4.16 -19.82 -2.98
C TRP A 14 -3.36 -21.01 -2.43
N HIS A 15 -3.79 -22.24 -2.71
CA HIS A 15 -3.08 -23.45 -2.29
C HIS A 15 -1.75 -23.66 -3.01
N ALA A 16 -1.65 -23.29 -4.29
CA ALA A 16 -0.43 -23.41 -5.08
C ALA A 16 0.54 -22.24 -4.86
N ASN A 17 0.08 -21.13 -4.26
CA ASN A 17 0.89 -19.94 -4.09
C ASN A 17 1.67 -20.00 -2.77
N PRO A 18 3.02 -19.93 -2.80
CA PRO A 18 3.82 -19.88 -1.58
C PRO A 18 3.72 -18.54 -0.83
N LEU A 19 3.21 -17.47 -1.48
CA LEU A 19 3.14 -16.11 -0.92
C LEU A 19 2.48 -16.04 0.47
N PRO A 20 1.30 -16.64 0.74
CA PRO A 20 0.70 -16.56 2.06
C PRO A 20 1.56 -17.16 3.18
N GLY A 21 2.36 -18.19 2.86
CA GLY A 21 3.33 -18.77 3.79
C GLY A 21 4.56 -17.88 3.97
N LEU A 22 5.11 -17.39 2.85
CA LEU A 22 6.27 -16.49 2.85
C LEU A 22 5.99 -15.20 3.62
N LEU A 23 4.82 -14.59 3.40
CA LEU A 23 4.38 -13.36 4.04
C LEU A 23 4.12 -13.48 5.55
N ARG A 24 4.11 -14.70 6.09
CA ARG A 24 4.00 -14.96 7.54
C ARG A 24 5.34 -15.41 8.14
N HIS A 25 6.37 -15.58 7.32
CA HIS A 25 7.69 -15.99 7.79
C HIS A 25 8.35 -14.81 8.51
N ALA A 26 8.93 -15.06 9.69
CA ALA A 26 9.52 -14.00 10.53
C ALA A 26 10.63 -13.21 9.82
N GLU A 27 11.34 -13.85 8.89
CA GLU A 27 12.40 -13.22 8.10
C GLU A 27 11.88 -12.38 6.93
N SER A 28 10.61 -12.54 6.56
CA SER A 28 9.96 -11.77 5.48
C SER A 28 9.33 -10.49 6.02
N CYS A 29 10.13 -9.68 6.72
CA CYS A 29 9.69 -8.44 7.36
C CYS A 29 9.87 -7.19 6.48
N GLY A 30 10.52 -7.31 5.32
CA GLY A 30 10.76 -6.19 4.41
C GLY A 30 12.01 -5.34 4.74
N SER A 31 12.87 -5.79 5.66
CA SER A 31 14.11 -5.09 5.99
C SER A 31 14.98 -4.86 4.75
N GLY A 32 15.41 -3.62 4.54
CA GLY A 32 16.19 -3.20 3.37
C GLY A 32 15.38 -2.97 2.09
N VAL A 33 14.06 -3.13 2.14
CA VAL A 33 13.17 -2.85 1.01
C VAL A 33 12.61 -1.43 1.12
N ARG A 34 12.70 -0.69 0.01
CA ARG A 34 12.09 0.63 -0.14
C ARG A 34 10.86 0.50 -1.03
N VAL A 35 9.74 1.04 -0.58
CA VAL A 35 8.46 0.98 -1.29
C VAL A 35 7.97 2.41 -1.52
N ALA A 36 7.75 2.76 -2.79
CA ALA A 36 7.05 3.99 -3.16
C ALA A 36 5.57 3.68 -3.42
N MET A 37 4.68 4.37 -2.72
CA MET A 37 3.23 4.26 -2.87
C MET A 37 2.67 5.55 -3.46
N LEU A 38 2.21 5.48 -4.71
CA LEU A 38 1.57 6.59 -5.41
C LEU A 38 0.06 6.40 -5.29
N ASP A 39 -0.58 7.15 -4.38
CA ASP A 39 -2.01 6.97 -4.09
C ASP A 39 -2.67 8.33 -3.73
N THR A 40 -3.78 8.28 -3.01
CA THR A 40 -4.67 9.36 -2.62
C THR A 40 -4.27 10.04 -1.31
N GLY A 41 -2.99 9.96 -0.95
CA GLY A 41 -2.47 10.39 0.35
C GLY A 41 -2.80 9.41 1.49
N VAL A 42 -2.34 9.74 2.70
CA VAL A 42 -2.52 8.90 3.91
C VAL A 42 -2.79 9.74 5.16
N ASP A 43 -3.46 9.12 6.13
CA ASP A 43 -3.55 9.61 7.51
C ASP A 43 -2.31 9.17 8.32
N ILE A 44 -1.30 10.05 8.37
CA ILE A 44 -0.04 9.78 9.07
C ILE A 44 -0.24 9.55 10.58
N PRO A 45 -0.98 10.38 11.33
CA PRO A 45 -1.26 10.11 12.75
C PRO A 45 -1.86 8.72 13.00
N LEU A 46 -2.84 8.31 12.18
CA LEU A 46 -3.45 6.99 12.30
C LEU A 46 -2.43 5.87 12.04
N LEU A 47 -1.65 5.97 10.97
CA LEU A 47 -0.63 4.96 10.64
C LEU A 47 0.45 4.87 11.71
N ALA A 48 0.94 6.00 12.22
CA ALA A 48 1.92 6.03 13.30
C ALA A 48 1.39 5.39 14.60
N SER A 49 0.08 5.53 14.89
CA SER A 49 -0.55 4.90 16.05
C SER A 49 -0.69 3.37 15.89
N ARG A 50 -0.91 2.88 14.66
CA ARG A 50 -1.09 1.45 14.37
C ARG A 50 0.23 0.71 14.17
N HIS A 51 1.22 1.39 13.63
CA HIS A 51 2.53 0.83 13.26
C HIS A 51 3.65 1.66 13.89
N PRO A 52 3.79 1.60 15.23
CA PRO A 52 4.81 2.38 15.92
C PRO A 52 6.21 1.97 15.47
N GLY A 53 7.04 2.96 15.11
CA GLY A 53 8.42 2.75 14.68
C GLY A 53 8.61 2.50 13.19
N SER A 54 7.54 2.43 12.39
CA SER A 54 7.65 2.33 10.94
C SER A 54 8.25 3.60 10.32
N ALA A 55 9.13 3.41 9.33
CA ALA A 55 9.74 4.50 8.58
C ALA A 55 8.82 4.92 7.44
N ILE A 56 8.03 5.97 7.66
CA ILE A 56 7.12 6.54 6.67
C ILE A 56 7.62 7.92 6.26
N LEU A 57 7.95 8.10 4.98
CA LEU A 57 8.20 9.38 4.35
C LEU A 57 6.92 9.80 3.61
N TYR A 58 6.45 11.02 3.82
CA TYR A 58 5.22 11.50 3.18
C TYR A 58 5.48 12.75 2.35
N GLU A 59 5.19 12.65 1.06
CA GLU A 59 5.22 13.74 0.10
C GLU A 59 3.78 14.17 -0.20
N ALA A 60 3.35 15.21 0.52
CA ALA A 60 2.05 15.82 0.32
C ALA A 60 2.04 16.69 -0.94
N THR A 61 0.98 16.57 -1.74
CA THR A 61 0.71 17.54 -2.78
C THR A 61 -0.08 18.72 -2.19
N PRO A 62 0.28 19.97 -2.50
CA PRO A 62 -0.52 21.12 -2.09
C PRO A 62 -1.97 21.01 -2.57
N GLY A 63 -2.93 21.12 -1.65
CA GLY A 63 -4.36 21.13 -1.95
C GLY A 63 -5.01 19.75 -2.12
N THR A 64 -4.30 18.65 -1.86
CA THR A 64 -4.91 17.32 -1.74
C THR A 64 -5.36 17.05 -0.30
N VAL A 65 -6.48 16.36 -0.17
CA VAL A 65 -6.98 15.86 1.11
C VAL A 65 -6.81 14.34 1.09
N PRO A 66 -6.09 13.76 2.06
CA PRO A 66 -5.91 12.31 2.14
C PRO A 66 -7.25 11.57 2.10
N ALA A 67 -7.35 10.57 1.24
CA ALA A 67 -8.50 9.69 1.19
C ALA A 67 -8.25 8.37 1.93
N ALA A 68 -9.33 7.68 2.28
CA ALA A 68 -9.25 6.42 3.01
C ALA A 68 -8.51 5.31 2.25
N HIS A 69 -8.45 5.39 0.91
CA HIS A 69 -7.85 4.37 0.07
C HIS A 69 -6.34 4.24 0.30
N GLY A 70 -5.58 5.33 0.18
CA GLY A 70 -4.13 5.28 0.40
C GLY A 70 -3.79 4.86 1.83
N THR A 71 -4.53 5.34 2.84
CA THR A 71 -4.36 4.90 4.23
C THR A 71 -4.53 3.39 4.38
N LEU A 72 -5.57 2.81 3.75
CA LEU A 72 -5.81 1.36 3.81
C LEU A 72 -4.67 0.57 3.14
N VAL A 73 -4.18 1.04 1.99
CA VAL A 73 -3.07 0.38 1.28
C VAL A 73 -1.80 0.42 2.13
N ALA A 74 -1.45 1.58 2.70
CA ALA A 74 -0.31 1.72 3.59
C ALA A 74 -0.43 0.82 4.84
N ASP A 75 -1.61 0.73 5.44
CA ASP A 75 -1.89 -0.14 6.59
C ASP A 75 -1.64 -1.62 6.26
N ILE A 76 -2.03 -2.06 5.06
CA ILE A 76 -1.75 -3.42 4.57
C ILE A 76 -0.25 -3.60 4.38
N LEU A 77 0.43 -2.70 3.69
CA LEU A 77 1.87 -2.82 3.42
C LEU A 77 2.68 -2.95 4.72
N LEU A 78 2.42 -2.07 5.69
CA LEU A 78 3.12 -2.06 6.97
C LEU A 78 2.78 -3.29 7.83
N LYS A 79 1.54 -3.81 7.74
CA LYS A 79 1.17 -5.06 8.42
C LYS A 79 1.89 -6.28 7.84
N MET A 80 2.10 -6.29 6.53
CA MET A 80 2.70 -7.42 5.82
C MET A 80 4.23 -7.37 5.84
N ALA A 81 4.81 -6.18 5.85
CA ALA A 81 6.25 -5.96 5.80
C ALA A 81 6.61 -4.78 6.73
N PRO A 82 6.66 -5.01 8.06
CA PRO A 82 6.77 -3.93 9.05
C PRO A 82 8.11 -3.19 9.04
N ALA A 83 9.16 -3.73 8.42
CA ALA A 83 10.49 -3.16 8.36
C ALA A 83 10.82 -2.49 7.00
N ILE A 84 9.81 -2.24 6.15
CA ILE A 84 10.00 -1.46 4.92
C ILE A 84 10.25 0.02 5.24
N GLU A 85 10.95 0.69 4.34
CA GLU A 85 10.92 2.14 4.23
C GLU A 85 9.83 2.52 3.22
N LEU A 86 8.73 3.12 3.71
CA LEU A 86 7.57 3.48 2.91
C LEU A 86 7.58 4.97 2.56
N THR A 87 7.72 5.29 1.27
CA THR A 87 7.50 6.64 0.75
C THR A 87 6.09 6.74 0.17
N VAL A 88 5.25 7.57 0.75
CA VAL A 88 3.91 7.86 0.25
C VAL A 88 3.93 9.16 -0.55
N ILE A 89 3.53 9.08 -1.81
CA ILE A 89 3.39 10.20 -2.72
C ILE A 89 1.89 10.42 -2.95
N ASP A 90 1.38 11.54 -2.46
CA ASP A 90 0.00 11.93 -2.65
C ASP A 90 -0.20 12.46 -4.07
N LEU A 91 -0.58 11.57 -4.99
CA LEU A 91 -0.67 11.87 -6.41
C LEU A 91 -2.11 11.98 -6.91
N PHE A 92 -3.04 11.28 -6.27
CA PHE A 92 -4.44 11.17 -6.71
C PHE A 92 -5.35 11.99 -5.81
N ALA A 93 -6.30 12.72 -6.39
CA ALA A 93 -7.36 13.35 -5.62
C ALA A 93 -8.28 12.28 -4.99
N GLY A 94 -9.06 12.63 -3.96
CA GLY A 94 -9.88 11.66 -3.22
C GLY A 94 -10.96 10.89 -4.02
N ARG A 95 -11.19 11.23 -5.30
CA ARG A 95 -12.02 10.43 -6.24
C ARG A 95 -11.21 9.49 -7.13
N GLY A 96 -9.91 9.33 -6.89
CA GLY A 96 -9.01 8.49 -7.68
C GLY A 96 -8.55 9.10 -9.01
N THR A 97 -8.69 10.41 -9.19
CA THR A 97 -8.29 11.11 -10.42
C THR A 97 -6.95 11.81 -10.24
N THR A 98 -6.09 11.77 -11.26
CA THR A 98 -4.83 12.52 -11.29
C THR A 98 -4.56 13.13 -12.66
N ASN A 99 -3.58 14.01 -12.74
CA ASN A 99 -3.01 14.49 -14.00
C ASN A 99 -1.96 13.44 -14.48
N PRO A 100 -2.12 12.84 -15.68
CA PRO A 100 -1.19 11.86 -16.21
C PRO A 100 0.26 12.32 -16.26
N GLU A 101 0.53 13.60 -16.50
CA GLU A 101 1.90 14.13 -16.55
C GLU A 101 2.60 14.06 -15.19
N ARG A 102 1.83 14.24 -14.10
CA ARG A 102 2.36 14.10 -12.74
C ARG A 102 2.70 12.65 -12.43
N LEU A 103 1.87 11.71 -12.90
CA LEU A 103 2.17 10.28 -12.75
C LEU A 103 3.44 9.89 -13.50
N ILE A 104 3.59 10.36 -14.74
CA ILE A 104 4.79 10.10 -15.56
C ILE A 104 6.05 10.67 -14.90
N HIS A 105 5.97 11.84 -14.25
CA HIS A 105 7.09 12.44 -13.55
C HIS A 105 7.66 11.53 -12.43
N TYR A 106 6.79 10.86 -11.67
CA TYR A 106 7.22 9.98 -10.57
C TYR A 106 7.64 8.56 -11.02
N LEU A 107 7.36 8.18 -12.26
CA LEU A 107 7.71 6.87 -12.81
C LEU A 107 9.00 6.87 -13.66
N LYS A 108 9.60 8.04 -13.88
CA LYS A 108 10.84 8.23 -14.64
C LYS A 108 12.02 8.44 -13.69
#